data_AF-A0A9P6JRL9-F1
#
_entry.id   AF-A0A9P6JRL9-F1
#
_cell.length_a   1.000
_cell.length_b   1.000
_cell.length_c   1.000
_cell.angle_alpha   90.00
_cell.angle_beta   90.00
_cell.angle_gamma   90.00
#
_symmetry.space_group_name_H-M   'P 1'
#
loop_
_entity.id
_entity.type
_entity.pdbx_description
1 polymer ?
#
loop_
_entity_poly.entity_id
_entity_poly.type
_entity_poly.pdbx_seq_one_letter_code
_entity_poly.pdbx_strand_id
1 'polypeptide(L)'
;MPLLQISALWTRFCRLGRFSSPLLAMLLNLRSFLRPLLWTIKQSPPSIPLSLATLPPELLPEVLQYLDWDDVLRIRQVCRRLNDASFKRSVWLNIFLRHSMALPHLFRLEKPLVMHSSTELEKLILRWKAVDKRWSVDDAQPTLHRTFTVTDKSRSCSHLLRGGRWFLAGTIHGDVQYFDLDAPIITPRTLISAPFHHNFSRDLNTNTHIRIAVDLDHNSPTLAFNIAVLIARYDRDSSDLRYVQVWHVEPERNEFGQVTGLSSRQLSSFYEEADCDICHVSLFQETIAYSIRHFYPKPPRQDLVIVKWAEANGDDLTYRRRVITHKVVDWISLIPGNRIVCGRVRTELFDIDEIPETTLVPSNISSSQRNQCVMDLNVSSISQPFLVDGSTRFLFTTSGKIGGLVVHNGLPFRMEVKTLFKGSNHTVEAQLGYNHFVSFEEEQILTGGVCWGDHNIKEYMSIKKHRSYNQDERSFVDEISGRIVITKLRGDHHTVVEF
;
A
#
# COMPACT_ATOMS: atom_id res chain seq x y z
N MET A 1 -29.19 -38.61 -29.85
CA MET A 1 -29.99 -38.57 -28.60
C MET A 1 -29.22 -38.39 -27.26
N PRO A 2 -27.88 -38.54 -27.11
CA PRO A 2 -27.23 -38.33 -25.80
C PRO A 2 -27.04 -36.85 -25.39
N LEU A 3 -26.96 -35.93 -26.36
CA LEU A 3 -26.74 -34.48 -26.11
C LEU A 3 -27.88 -33.82 -25.32
N LEU A 4 -29.11 -34.33 -25.43
CA LEU A 4 -30.27 -33.84 -24.69
C LEU A 4 -30.31 -34.32 -23.23
N GLN A 5 -29.69 -35.47 -22.92
CA GLN A 5 -29.60 -35.99 -21.54
C GLN A 5 -28.46 -35.35 -20.75
N ILE A 6 -27.33 -35.06 -21.39
CA ILE A 6 -26.25 -34.26 -20.79
C ILE A 6 -26.76 -32.85 -20.51
N SER A 7 -27.51 -32.25 -21.45
CA SER A 7 -28.22 -30.98 -21.23
C SER A 7 -29.15 -31.03 -20.02
N ALA A 8 -29.94 -32.10 -19.84
CA ALA A 8 -30.92 -32.19 -18.75
C ALA A 8 -30.30 -32.46 -17.35
N LEU A 9 -29.28 -33.31 -17.26
CA LEU A 9 -28.52 -33.54 -16.01
C LEU A 9 -27.71 -32.29 -15.63
N TRP A 10 -27.17 -31.59 -16.63
CA TRP A 10 -26.41 -30.34 -16.44
C TRP A 10 -27.32 -29.17 -16.06
N THR A 11 -28.52 -29.07 -16.64
CA THR A 11 -29.54 -28.07 -16.25
C THR A 11 -30.04 -28.32 -14.83
N ARG A 12 -30.07 -29.58 -14.36
CA ARG A 12 -30.35 -29.91 -12.94
C ARG A 12 -29.19 -29.55 -12.01
N PHE A 13 -27.95 -29.75 -12.44
CA PHE A 13 -26.74 -29.37 -11.67
C PHE A 13 -26.58 -27.83 -11.57
N CYS A 14 -26.87 -27.10 -12.65
CA CYS A 14 -26.90 -25.63 -12.65
C CYS A 14 -28.09 -25.03 -11.88
N ARG A 15 -29.21 -25.75 -11.71
CA ARG A 15 -30.34 -25.30 -10.88
C ARG A 15 -30.10 -25.45 -9.37
N LEU A 16 -29.09 -26.22 -8.95
CA LEU A 16 -28.76 -26.45 -7.54
C LEU A 16 -27.54 -25.63 -7.05
N GLY A 17 -26.82 -24.93 -7.94
CA GLY A 17 -25.66 -24.12 -7.58
C GLY A 17 -25.68 -22.74 -8.23
N ARG A 18 -25.55 -21.67 -7.44
CA ARG A 18 -25.34 -20.29 -7.90
C ARG A 18 -23.94 -20.17 -8.52
N PHE A 19 -23.80 -20.47 -9.81
CA PHE A 19 -22.56 -20.19 -10.56
C PHE A 19 -22.65 -18.82 -11.26
N SER A 20 -21.52 -18.11 -11.32
CA SER A 20 -21.41 -16.77 -11.90
C SER A 20 -21.20 -16.83 -13.43
N SER A 21 -21.60 -15.74 -14.12
CA SER A 21 -21.46 -15.50 -15.58
C SER A 21 -20.11 -15.87 -16.24
N PRO A 22 -18.93 -15.71 -15.61
CA PRO A 22 -17.64 -16.04 -16.20
C PRO A 22 -17.46 -17.52 -16.58
N LEU A 23 -18.18 -18.43 -15.90
CA LEU A 23 -18.08 -19.88 -16.12
C LEU A 23 -18.66 -20.29 -17.49
N LEU A 24 -19.64 -19.53 -18.01
CA LEU A 24 -20.20 -19.77 -19.35
C LEU A 24 -19.23 -19.36 -20.48
N ALA A 25 -18.50 -18.26 -20.29
CA ALA A 25 -17.46 -17.79 -21.21
C ALA A 25 -16.23 -18.72 -21.20
N MET A 26 -15.86 -19.22 -20.01
CA MET A 26 -14.83 -20.25 -19.82
C MET A 26 -15.17 -21.54 -20.60
N LEU A 27 -16.43 -21.97 -20.61
CA LEU A 27 -16.88 -23.18 -21.33
C LEU A 27 -16.84 -23.04 -22.86
N LEU A 28 -16.95 -21.81 -23.39
CA LEU A 28 -16.78 -21.53 -24.82
C LEU A 28 -15.30 -21.57 -25.24
N ASN A 29 -14.38 -21.12 -24.38
CA ASN A 29 -12.92 -21.20 -24.62
C ASN A 29 -12.35 -22.62 -24.37
N LEU A 30 -12.89 -23.36 -23.40
CA LEU A 30 -12.59 -24.79 -23.22
C LEU A 30 -13.00 -25.61 -24.45
N ARG A 31 -14.07 -25.23 -25.16
CA ARG A 31 -14.48 -25.88 -26.42
C ARG A 31 -13.46 -25.72 -27.55
N SER A 32 -12.77 -24.58 -27.64
CA SER A 32 -11.71 -24.38 -28.65
C SER A 32 -10.42 -25.09 -28.27
N PHE A 33 -10.08 -25.15 -26.98
CA PHE A 33 -8.86 -25.81 -26.50
C PHE A 33 -8.98 -27.35 -26.48
N LEU A 34 -10.15 -27.87 -26.11
CA LEU A 34 -10.45 -29.31 -26.09
C LEU A 34 -10.88 -29.84 -27.47
N ARG A 35 -10.98 -29.01 -28.52
CA ARG A 35 -11.45 -29.44 -29.85
C ARG A 35 -10.69 -30.63 -30.44
N PRO A 36 -9.35 -30.70 -30.34
CA PRO A 36 -8.59 -31.87 -30.80
C PRO A 36 -8.86 -33.12 -29.93
N LEU A 37 -8.93 -32.94 -28.60
CA LEU A 37 -9.21 -34.02 -27.64
C LEU A 37 -10.63 -34.58 -27.79
N LEU A 38 -11.61 -33.69 -27.99
CA LEU A 38 -13.02 -34.00 -28.24
C LEU A 38 -13.22 -34.65 -29.61
N TRP A 39 -12.36 -34.37 -30.59
CA TRP A 39 -12.37 -35.05 -31.89
C TRP A 39 -11.92 -36.51 -31.75
N THR A 40 -10.88 -36.78 -30.94
CA THR A 40 -10.42 -38.13 -30.62
C THR A 40 -11.47 -38.93 -29.82
N ILE A 41 -12.17 -38.28 -28.88
CA ILE A 41 -13.25 -38.88 -28.09
C ILE A 41 -14.50 -39.18 -28.95
N LYS A 42 -14.70 -38.44 -30.06
CA LYS A 42 -15.86 -38.58 -30.95
C LYS A 42 -15.87 -39.90 -31.74
N GLN A 43 -14.75 -40.62 -31.79
CA GLN A 43 -14.64 -41.91 -32.49
C GLN A 43 -14.90 -43.12 -31.58
N SER A 44 -15.21 -42.91 -30.29
CA SER A 44 -15.46 -43.99 -29.31
C SER A 44 -16.94 -44.43 -29.27
N PRO A 45 -17.25 -45.73 -29.12
CA PRO A 45 -18.61 -46.27 -28.98
C PRO A 45 -19.23 -45.88 -27.59
N PRO A 46 -20.51 -46.21 -27.29
CA PRO A 46 -21.43 -45.35 -26.53
C PRO A 46 -20.90 -44.87 -25.17
N SER A 47 -20.69 -43.56 -25.13
CA SER A 47 -20.37 -42.63 -24.03
C SER A 47 -20.34 -43.18 -22.61
N ILE A 48 -19.16 -43.66 -22.20
CA ILE A 48 -18.76 -43.63 -20.78
C ILE A 48 -18.87 -42.16 -20.33
N PRO A 49 -19.55 -41.84 -19.23
CA PRO A 49 -19.57 -40.48 -18.71
C PRO A 49 -18.12 -40.05 -18.44
N LEU A 50 -17.68 -39.01 -19.15
CA LEU A 50 -16.38 -38.37 -18.95
C LEU A 50 -16.34 -37.84 -17.51
N SER A 51 -15.79 -38.65 -16.62
CA SER A 51 -15.49 -38.23 -15.26
C SER A 51 -14.16 -37.48 -15.30
N LEU A 52 -14.08 -36.36 -14.57
CA LEU A 52 -12.82 -35.65 -14.39
C LEU A 52 -11.72 -36.60 -13.90
N ALA A 53 -12.08 -37.61 -13.10
CA ALA A 53 -11.16 -38.65 -12.61
C ALA A 53 -10.63 -39.61 -13.70
N THR A 54 -11.18 -39.61 -14.92
CA THR A 54 -10.71 -40.42 -16.05
C THR A 54 -9.72 -39.70 -16.96
N LEU A 55 -9.57 -38.37 -16.81
CA LEU A 55 -8.57 -37.61 -17.56
C LEU A 55 -7.15 -38.08 -17.20
N PRO A 56 -6.19 -38.04 -18.13
CA PRO A 56 -4.76 -38.17 -17.82
C PRO A 56 -4.34 -37.22 -16.69
N PRO A 57 -3.44 -37.65 -15.77
CA PRO A 57 -3.09 -36.84 -14.60
C PRO A 57 -2.44 -35.50 -14.96
N GLU A 58 -1.84 -35.37 -16.15
CA GLU A 58 -1.24 -34.15 -16.67
C GLU A 58 -2.28 -33.11 -17.08
N LEU A 59 -3.47 -33.54 -17.50
CA LEU A 59 -4.56 -32.63 -17.91
C LEU A 59 -5.36 -32.11 -16.72
N LEU A 60 -5.28 -32.76 -15.55
CA LEU A 60 -6.02 -32.32 -14.37
C LEU A 60 -5.59 -30.91 -13.93
N PRO A 61 -4.30 -30.59 -13.71
CA PRO A 61 -3.87 -29.24 -13.35
C PRO A 61 -4.24 -28.19 -14.40
N GLU A 62 -4.18 -28.53 -15.69
CA GLU A 62 -4.57 -27.64 -16.78
C GLU A 62 -6.05 -27.26 -16.69
N VAL A 63 -6.93 -28.21 -16.39
CA VAL A 63 -8.35 -27.91 -16.16
C VAL A 63 -8.55 -27.10 -14.87
N LEU A 64 -7.87 -27.48 -13.78
CA LEU A 64 -8.00 -26.81 -12.48
C LEU A 64 -7.51 -25.35 -12.50
N GLN A 65 -6.57 -25.00 -13.36
CA GLN A 65 -6.10 -23.62 -13.54
C GLN A 65 -7.22 -22.64 -13.91
N TYR A 66 -8.32 -23.11 -14.52
CA TYR A 66 -9.44 -22.26 -14.91
C TYR A 66 -10.46 -22.04 -13.78
N LEU A 67 -10.40 -22.82 -12.71
CA LEU A 67 -11.33 -22.73 -11.58
C LEU A 67 -10.93 -21.64 -10.59
N ASP A 68 -11.89 -21.07 -9.87
CA ASP A 68 -11.59 -20.19 -8.74
C ASP A 68 -11.00 -20.99 -7.56
N TRP A 69 -10.36 -20.27 -6.64
CA TRP A 69 -9.68 -20.85 -5.48
C TRP A 69 -10.60 -21.75 -4.63
N ASP A 70 -11.86 -21.37 -4.44
CA ASP A 70 -12.81 -22.10 -3.60
C ASP A 70 -13.29 -23.38 -4.29
N ASP A 71 -13.49 -23.35 -5.61
CA ASP A 71 -13.80 -24.55 -6.39
C ASP A 71 -12.64 -25.56 -6.38
N VAL A 72 -11.39 -25.08 -6.48
CA VAL A 72 -10.20 -25.94 -6.34
C VAL A 72 -10.17 -26.62 -4.96
N LEU A 73 -10.47 -25.88 -3.89
CA LEU A 73 -10.56 -26.45 -2.54
C LEU A 73 -11.69 -27.47 -2.38
N ARG A 74 -12.84 -27.27 -3.03
CA ARG A 74 -13.96 -28.24 -3.00
C ARG A 74 -13.61 -29.51 -3.77
N ILE A 75 -13.04 -29.37 -4.97
CA ILE A 75 -12.64 -30.50 -5.82
C ILE A 75 -11.59 -31.36 -5.13
N ARG A 76 -10.68 -30.75 -4.37
CA ARG A 76 -9.68 -31.45 -3.55
C ARG A 76 -10.32 -32.49 -2.61
N GLN A 77 -11.52 -32.24 -2.12
CA GLN A 77 -12.22 -33.13 -1.17
C GLN A 77 -12.90 -34.33 -1.85
N VAL A 78 -12.93 -34.39 -3.19
CA VAL A 78 -13.66 -35.43 -3.94
C VAL A 78 -12.90 -36.76 -3.98
N CYS A 79 -11.62 -36.76 -4.34
CA CYS A 79 -10.79 -37.96 -4.35
C CYS A 79 -9.29 -37.64 -4.28
N ARG A 80 -8.47 -38.62 -3.89
CA ARG A 80 -6.99 -38.46 -3.75
C ARG A 80 -6.33 -37.93 -5.03
N ARG A 81 -6.77 -38.40 -6.20
CA ARG A 81 -6.21 -37.96 -7.48
C ARG A 81 -6.42 -36.46 -7.75
N LEU A 82 -7.62 -35.96 -7.46
CA LEU A 82 -7.95 -34.53 -7.61
C LEU A 82 -7.29 -33.70 -6.51
N ASN A 83 -7.16 -34.26 -5.32
CA ASN A 83 -6.37 -33.66 -4.24
C ASN A 83 -4.92 -33.42 -4.70
N ASP A 84 -4.26 -34.43 -5.24
CA ASP A 84 -2.85 -34.33 -5.66
C ASP A 84 -2.68 -33.35 -6.84
N ALA A 85 -3.63 -33.31 -7.78
CA ALA A 85 -3.63 -32.34 -8.88
C ALA A 85 -3.84 -30.89 -8.40
N SER A 86 -4.67 -30.69 -7.37
CA SER A 86 -4.94 -29.36 -6.80
C SER A 86 -3.72 -28.72 -6.12
N PHE A 87 -2.72 -29.52 -5.72
CA PHE A 87 -1.46 -29.04 -5.12
C PHE A 87 -0.38 -28.70 -6.15
N LYS A 88 -0.69 -28.74 -7.45
CA LYS A 88 0.27 -28.32 -8.47
C LYS A 88 0.44 -26.82 -8.45
N ARG A 89 1.70 -26.38 -8.45
CA ARG A 89 2.09 -24.97 -8.43
C ARG A 89 1.44 -24.16 -9.56
N SER A 90 1.29 -24.73 -10.76
CA SER A 90 0.67 -24.06 -11.90
C SER A 90 -0.77 -23.62 -11.62
N VAL A 91 -1.54 -24.44 -10.88
CA VAL A 91 -2.93 -24.14 -10.49
C VAL A 91 -2.97 -22.87 -9.64
N TRP A 92 -2.24 -22.85 -8.53
CA TRP A 92 -2.22 -21.71 -7.61
C TRP A 92 -1.54 -20.48 -8.20
N LEU A 93 -0.52 -20.67 -9.04
CA LEU A 93 0.09 -19.56 -9.77
C LEU A 93 -0.92 -18.90 -10.71
N ASN A 94 -1.69 -19.67 -11.47
CA ASN A 94 -2.67 -19.09 -12.39
C ASN A 94 -3.82 -18.39 -11.66
N ILE A 95 -4.27 -18.94 -10.51
CA ILE A 95 -5.22 -18.27 -9.62
C ILE A 95 -4.62 -16.96 -9.10
N PHE A 96 -3.37 -16.98 -8.64
CA PHE A 96 -2.67 -15.80 -8.13
C PHE A 96 -2.61 -14.72 -9.21
N LEU A 97 -2.14 -15.05 -10.41
CA LEU A 97 -2.01 -14.11 -11.53
C LEU A 97 -3.36 -13.51 -11.94
N ARG A 98 -4.42 -14.32 -12.04
CA ARG A 98 -5.76 -13.81 -12.38
C ARG A 98 -6.28 -12.81 -11.36
N HIS A 99 -6.05 -13.07 -10.07
CA HIS A 99 -6.46 -12.13 -9.04
C HIS A 99 -5.52 -10.92 -8.92
N SER A 100 -4.20 -11.09 -9.09
CA SER A 100 -3.25 -9.99 -9.00
C SER A 100 -3.36 -9.00 -10.16
N MET A 101 -3.72 -9.47 -11.36
CA MET A 101 -3.99 -8.59 -12.52
C MET A 101 -5.14 -7.62 -12.28
N ALA A 102 -6.06 -7.91 -11.36
CA ALA A 102 -7.13 -6.97 -11.02
C ALA A 102 -6.63 -5.80 -10.15
N LEU A 103 -5.51 -5.97 -9.44
CA LEU A 103 -4.92 -4.97 -8.54
C LEU A 103 -3.37 -5.04 -8.58
N PRO A 104 -2.74 -4.83 -9.75
CA PRO A 104 -1.35 -5.21 -10.03
C PRO A 104 -0.30 -4.49 -9.18
N HIS A 105 -0.67 -3.36 -8.57
CA HIS A 105 0.24 -2.53 -7.76
C HIS A 105 -0.01 -2.60 -6.25
N LEU A 106 -1.01 -3.38 -5.83
CA LEU A 106 -1.26 -3.65 -4.43
C LEU A 106 -0.33 -4.77 -3.95
N PHE A 107 -0.14 -5.84 -4.73
CA PHE A 107 0.64 -6.99 -4.29
C PHE A 107 2.15 -6.75 -4.36
N ARG A 108 2.81 -6.81 -3.21
CA ARG A 108 4.27 -6.95 -3.13
C ARG A 108 4.62 -8.28 -2.48
N LEU A 109 5.30 -9.11 -3.24
CA LEU A 109 5.82 -10.39 -2.76
C LEU A 109 7.22 -10.18 -2.19
N GLU A 110 7.51 -10.88 -1.10
CA GLU A 110 8.81 -10.82 -0.45
C GLU A 110 9.92 -11.48 -1.26
N LYS A 111 9.56 -12.38 -2.17
CA LYS A 111 10.47 -13.10 -3.06
C LYS A 111 9.89 -13.18 -4.46
N PRO A 112 10.70 -13.50 -5.48
CA PRO A 112 10.20 -13.61 -6.84
C PRO A 112 9.10 -14.65 -6.92
N LEU A 113 8.08 -14.42 -7.76
CA LEU A 113 6.94 -15.33 -7.88
C LEU A 113 7.39 -16.76 -8.26
N VAL A 114 8.46 -16.89 -9.06
CA VAL A 114 9.07 -18.18 -9.44
C VAL A 114 9.59 -18.98 -8.24
N MET A 115 10.00 -18.31 -7.15
CA MET A 115 10.52 -18.94 -5.94
C MET A 115 9.45 -19.34 -4.91
N HIS A 116 8.17 -19.05 -5.19
CA HIS A 116 7.07 -19.50 -4.34
C HIS A 116 6.70 -20.94 -4.67
N SER A 117 6.69 -21.78 -3.64
CA SER A 117 6.10 -23.12 -3.70
C SER A 117 4.59 -23.07 -3.88
N SER A 118 3.98 -24.17 -4.28
CA SER A 118 2.51 -24.25 -4.39
C SER A 118 1.83 -23.93 -3.06
N THR A 119 2.38 -24.42 -1.95
CA THR A 119 1.83 -24.22 -0.61
C THR A 119 1.90 -22.75 -0.19
N GLU A 120 2.97 -22.03 -0.53
CA GLU A 120 3.08 -20.60 -0.24
C GLU A 120 2.08 -19.78 -1.06
N LEU A 121 1.93 -20.08 -2.36
CA LEU A 121 0.93 -19.42 -3.21
C LEU A 121 -0.49 -19.66 -2.70
N GLU A 122 -0.80 -20.91 -2.33
CA GLU A 122 -2.08 -21.25 -1.71
C GLU A 122 -2.31 -20.43 -0.43
N LYS A 123 -1.35 -20.43 0.50
CA LYS A 123 -1.45 -19.66 1.74
C LYS A 123 -1.69 -18.17 1.47
N LEU A 124 -0.99 -17.58 0.51
CA LEU A 124 -1.16 -16.17 0.14
C LEU A 124 -2.57 -15.89 -0.37
N ILE A 125 -3.08 -16.71 -1.29
CA ILE A 125 -4.44 -16.56 -1.84
C ILE A 125 -5.48 -16.75 -0.75
N LEU A 126 -5.36 -17.79 0.08
CA LEU A 126 -6.32 -18.07 1.14
C LEU A 126 -6.32 -16.99 2.22
N ARG A 127 -5.15 -16.46 2.59
CA ARG A 127 -5.04 -15.32 3.50
C ARG A 127 -5.80 -14.12 2.94
N TRP A 128 -5.52 -13.76 1.69
CA TRP A 128 -6.20 -12.64 1.05
C TRP A 128 -7.73 -12.85 0.98
N LYS A 129 -8.19 -14.04 0.56
CA LYS A 129 -9.63 -14.31 0.48
C LYS A 129 -10.30 -14.36 1.86
N ALA A 130 -9.58 -14.78 2.89
CA ALA A 130 -10.05 -14.67 4.26
C ALA A 130 -10.23 -13.20 4.68
N VAL A 131 -9.25 -12.35 4.38
CA VAL A 131 -9.28 -10.91 4.65
C VAL A 131 -10.45 -10.24 3.90
N ASP A 132 -10.57 -10.46 2.59
CA ASP A 132 -11.66 -9.92 1.74
C ASP A 132 -13.05 -10.31 2.26
N LYS A 133 -13.22 -11.59 2.63
CA LYS A 133 -14.46 -12.07 3.24
C LYS A 133 -14.72 -11.38 4.58
N ARG A 134 -13.70 -11.13 5.39
CA ARG A 134 -13.87 -10.54 6.72
C ARG A 134 -14.12 -9.07 6.70
N TRP A 135 -13.52 -8.32 5.78
CA TRP A 135 -13.94 -6.94 5.51
C TRP A 135 -15.43 -6.87 5.24
N SER A 136 -15.98 -7.85 4.51
CA SER A 136 -17.40 -7.93 4.12
C SER A 136 -18.38 -8.44 5.21
N VAL A 137 -17.91 -8.96 6.35
CA VAL A 137 -18.81 -9.51 7.40
C VAL A 137 -18.96 -8.53 8.56
N ASP A 138 -20.19 -8.13 8.86
CA ASP A 138 -20.51 -7.10 9.86
C ASP A 138 -19.96 -7.42 11.27
N ASP A 139 -20.01 -8.69 11.69
CA ASP A 139 -19.57 -9.14 13.03
C ASP A 139 -18.15 -9.76 13.06
N ALA A 140 -17.29 -9.43 12.08
CA ALA A 140 -15.94 -9.98 12.04
C ALA A 140 -15.09 -9.44 13.21
N GLN A 141 -14.88 -10.27 14.23
CA GLN A 141 -13.87 -10.02 15.25
C GLN A 141 -12.47 -10.18 14.66
N PRO A 142 -11.48 -9.35 15.08
CA PRO A 142 -10.10 -9.57 14.72
C PRO A 142 -9.67 -11.01 15.03
N THR A 143 -8.98 -11.66 14.09
CA THR A 143 -8.41 -12.99 14.37
C THR A 143 -7.30 -12.95 15.38
N LEU A 144 -6.52 -11.88 15.34
CA LEU A 144 -5.28 -11.77 16.07
C LEU A 144 -5.12 -10.34 16.53
N HIS A 145 -4.81 -10.21 17.81
CA HIS A 145 -4.53 -8.94 18.46
C HIS A 145 -3.21 -9.10 19.21
N ARG A 146 -2.20 -8.32 18.82
CA ARG A 146 -0.87 -8.36 19.44
C ARG A 146 -0.43 -6.95 19.79
N THR A 147 0.17 -6.78 20.96
CA THR A 147 0.79 -5.52 21.37
C THR A 147 2.30 -5.68 21.39
N PHE A 148 3.01 -4.65 20.96
CA PHE A 148 4.47 -4.60 21.04
C PHE A 148 4.90 -3.19 21.42
N THR A 149 6.10 -3.07 21.95
CA THR A 149 6.64 -1.80 22.44
C THR A 149 7.75 -1.34 21.49
N VAL A 150 7.69 -0.09 21.06
CA VAL A 150 8.81 0.55 20.35
C VAL A 150 9.81 1.03 21.39
N THR A 151 11.09 0.82 21.13
CA THR A 151 12.14 1.30 22.02
C THR A 151 12.14 2.82 22.02
N ASP A 152 12.13 3.41 23.20
CA ASP A 152 12.07 4.86 23.45
C ASP A 152 10.73 5.51 23.09
N LYS A 153 10.39 6.59 23.82
CA LYS A 153 9.18 7.40 23.62
C LYS A 153 9.13 7.96 22.21
N SER A 154 8.59 7.18 21.30
CA SER A 154 8.48 7.51 19.89
C SER A 154 7.56 8.73 19.71
N ARG A 155 8.11 9.84 19.19
CA ARG A 155 7.28 10.88 18.53
C ARG A 155 7.00 10.50 17.07
N SER A 156 6.90 9.20 16.82
CA SER A 156 7.33 8.58 15.57
C SER A 156 6.46 8.94 14.38
N CYS A 157 7.13 9.31 13.29
CA CYS A 157 6.68 8.91 11.98
C CYS A 157 6.75 7.38 11.90
N SER A 158 5.68 6.75 11.46
CA SER A 158 5.63 5.31 11.25
C SER A 158 5.04 5.01 9.89
N HIS A 159 5.28 3.81 9.39
CA HIS A 159 4.81 3.39 8.08
C HIS A 159 4.63 1.87 8.07
N LEU A 160 3.46 1.40 7.66
CA LEU A 160 3.23 -0.02 7.39
C LEU A 160 3.52 -0.27 5.91
N LEU A 161 4.54 -1.08 5.60
CA LEU A 161 4.86 -1.41 4.22
C LEU A 161 3.74 -2.23 3.59
N ARG A 162 3.52 -2.04 2.29
CA ARG A 162 2.56 -2.84 1.51
C ARG A 162 2.87 -4.33 1.63
N GLY A 163 1.82 -5.12 1.84
CA GLY A 163 1.91 -6.54 2.20
C GLY A 163 1.84 -6.78 3.72
N GLY A 164 1.94 -5.73 4.53
CA GLY A 164 1.59 -5.73 5.95
C GLY A 164 2.50 -6.53 6.87
N ARG A 165 3.60 -7.10 6.39
CA ARG A 165 4.58 -7.78 7.25
C ARG A 165 5.48 -6.82 8.01
N TRP A 166 5.94 -5.76 7.36
CA TRP A 166 6.96 -4.88 7.91
C TRP A 166 6.37 -3.56 8.36
N PHE A 167 6.55 -3.24 9.63
CA PHE A 167 6.22 -1.92 10.16
C PHE A 167 7.51 -1.15 10.45
N LEU A 168 7.58 0.10 10.02
CA LEU A 168 8.71 1.00 10.20
C LEU A 168 8.35 2.09 11.21
N ALA A 169 9.27 2.45 12.10
CA ALA A 169 9.09 3.52 13.06
C ALA A 169 10.38 4.32 13.25
N GLY A 170 10.27 5.66 13.20
CA GLY A 170 11.38 6.56 13.53
C GLY A 170 11.45 6.84 15.02
N THR A 171 12.63 6.75 15.64
CA THR A 171 12.84 7.04 17.06
C THR A 171 13.13 8.53 17.30
N ILE A 172 13.03 8.97 18.56
CA ILE A 172 13.44 10.33 18.96
C ILE A 172 14.94 10.59 18.82
N HIS A 173 15.73 9.54 18.66
CA HIS A 173 17.17 9.64 18.43
C HIS A 173 17.51 9.76 16.94
N GLY A 174 16.51 9.68 16.06
CA GLY A 174 16.70 9.73 14.61
C GLY A 174 16.97 8.37 13.97
N ASP A 175 16.93 7.28 14.74
CA ASP A 175 17.02 5.94 14.19
C ASP A 175 15.72 5.57 13.46
N VAL A 176 15.81 4.68 12.48
CA VAL A 176 14.64 3.99 11.94
C VAL A 176 14.72 2.54 12.36
N GLN A 177 13.68 2.07 13.07
CA GLN A 177 13.49 0.67 13.43
C GLN A 177 12.46 0.01 12.52
N TYR A 178 12.57 -1.30 12.38
CA TYR A 178 11.57 -2.14 11.72
C TYR A 178 11.11 -3.29 12.63
N PHE A 179 9.89 -3.76 12.37
CA PHE A 179 9.22 -4.83 13.11
C PHE A 179 8.71 -5.87 12.12
N ASP A 180 9.09 -7.14 12.33
CA ASP A 180 8.49 -8.27 11.63
C ASP A 180 7.17 -8.64 12.29
N LEU A 181 6.06 -8.25 11.67
CA LEU A 181 4.72 -8.56 12.18
C LEU A 181 4.36 -10.03 11.96
N ASP A 182 5.09 -10.81 11.16
CA ASP A 182 4.87 -12.26 11.07
C ASP A 182 5.66 -13.06 12.12
N ALA A 183 6.62 -12.42 12.81
CA ALA A 183 7.39 -13.09 13.85
C ALA A 183 6.51 -13.52 15.04
N PRO A 184 6.77 -14.67 15.66
CA PRO A 184 6.07 -15.11 16.87
C PRO A 184 6.19 -14.10 18.02
N ILE A 185 7.35 -13.47 18.12
CA ILE A 185 7.65 -12.38 19.06
C ILE A 185 8.07 -11.18 18.22
N ILE A 186 7.29 -10.10 18.30
CA ILE A 186 7.56 -8.85 17.58
C ILE A 186 8.64 -8.10 18.34
N THR A 187 9.85 -8.05 17.79
CA THR A 187 10.98 -7.33 18.38
C THR A 187 11.45 -6.18 17.48
N PRO A 188 11.82 -5.02 18.05
CA PRO A 188 12.41 -3.94 17.29
C PRO A 188 13.78 -4.37 16.74
N ARG A 189 14.06 -3.98 15.50
CA ARG A 189 15.39 -4.09 14.90
C ARG A 189 15.77 -2.77 14.26
N THR A 190 16.98 -2.29 14.49
CA THR A 190 17.47 -1.07 13.86
C THR A 190 17.71 -1.31 12.37
N LEU A 191 17.03 -0.53 11.52
CA LEU A 191 17.23 -0.51 10.08
C LEU A 191 18.29 0.53 9.68
N ILE A 192 18.17 1.73 10.26
CA ILE A 192 19.04 2.88 9.99
C ILE A 192 19.44 3.46 11.33
N SER A 193 20.75 3.54 11.57
CA SER A 193 21.31 4.22 12.74
C SER A 193 21.46 5.70 12.47
N ALA A 194 21.04 6.54 13.41
CA ALA A 194 21.28 7.97 13.35
C ALA A 194 22.80 8.24 13.29
N PRO A 195 23.27 9.18 12.45
CA PRO A 195 24.71 9.49 12.36
C PRO A 195 25.26 10.14 13.64
N PHE A 196 24.38 10.53 14.56
CA PHE A 196 24.65 11.39 15.70
C PHE A 196 24.75 10.63 17.03
N HIS A 197 25.05 9.33 17.04
CA HIS A 197 25.12 8.57 18.31
C HIS A 197 26.30 8.94 19.22
N HIS A 198 27.37 9.55 18.69
CA HIS A 198 28.64 9.63 19.43
C HIS A 198 28.93 10.96 20.14
N ASN A 199 28.35 12.09 19.72
CA ASN A 199 28.76 13.42 20.21
C ASN A 199 27.67 14.22 20.92
N PHE A 200 26.47 13.65 21.10
CA PHE A 200 25.34 14.42 21.60
C PHE A 200 25.04 14.01 23.04
N SER A 201 25.16 15.00 23.94
CA SER A 201 24.66 14.90 25.30
C SER A 201 23.21 14.38 25.25
N ARG A 202 22.91 13.34 26.05
CA ARG A 202 21.56 12.77 26.21
C ARG A 202 20.61 13.73 26.95
N ASP A 203 20.72 15.03 26.68
CA ASP A 203 19.83 16.00 27.26
C ASP A 203 18.43 15.73 26.71
N LEU A 204 17.59 15.21 27.60
CA LEU A 204 16.19 14.81 27.36
C LEU A 204 15.29 15.97 26.85
N ASN A 205 15.85 17.18 26.69
CA ASN A 205 15.14 18.39 26.29
C ASN A 205 15.25 18.71 24.79
N THR A 206 16.06 17.99 23.99
CA THR A 206 16.16 18.29 22.56
C THR A 206 14.94 17.73 21.82
N ASN A 207 14.21 18.60 21.12
CA ASN A 207 13.03 18.21 20.37
C ASN A 207 13.45 17.74 18.97
N THR A 208 13.81 16.46 18.84
CA THR A 208 14.08 15.85 17.53
C THR A 208 12.78 15.45 16.86
N HIS A 209 12.58 15.92 15.63
CA HIS A 209 11.50 15.50 14.75
C HIS A 209 12.05 14.66 13.62
N ILE A 210 11.51 13.45 13.49
CA ILE A 210 11.79 12.57 12.37
C ILE A 210 10.56 12.47 11.47
N ARG A 211 10.81 12.45 10.16
CA ARG A 211 9.81 12.17 9.12
C ARG A 211 10.38 11.11 8.18
N ILE A 212 9.53 10.16 7.79
CA ILE A 212 9.88 9.15 6.80
C ILE A 212 8.92 9.18 5.63
N ALA A 213 9.45 9.03 4.43
CA ALA A 213 8.68 8.67 3.23
C ALA A 213 9.27 7.40 2.63
N VAL A 214 8.40 6.55 2.08
CA VAL A 214 8.79 5.30 1.45
C VAL A 214 8.35 5.34 -0.01
N ASP A 215 9.26 4.98 -0.91
CA ASP A 215 9.00 4.78 -2.32
C ASP A 215 9.29 3.32 -2.68
N LEU A 216 8.26 2.56 -3.03
CA LEU A 216 8.41 1.14 -3.38
C LEU A 216 8.99 1.03 -4.78
N ASP A 217 10.02 0.20 -4.97
CA ASP A 217 10.51 -0.09 -6.30
C ASP A 217 9.49 -0.96 -7.03
N HIS A 218 8.75 -0.33 -7.94
CA HIS A 218 7.68 -1.01 -8.63
C HIS A 218 8.17 -2.05 -9.64
N ASN A 219 9.41 -1.92 -10.10
CA ASN A 219 10.06 -2.76 -11.10
C ASN A 219 10.79 -3.94 -10.48
N SER A 220 11.09 -3.88 -9.17
CA SER A 220 11.71 -5.00 -8.47
C SER A 220 10.76 -6.21 -8.37
N PRO A 221 11.24 -7.43 -8.69
CA PRO A 221 10.45 -8.65 -8.56
C PRO A 221 10.24 -9.07 -7.09
N THR A 222 10.91 -8.39 -6.16
CA THR A 222 10.80 -8.60 -4.72
C THR A 222 10.46 -7.29 -4.02
N LEU A 223 10.17 -7.36 -2.73
CA LEU A 223 10.12 -6.16 -1.90
C LEU A 223 11.49 -5.47 -1.98
N ALA A 224 11.55 -4.29 -2.57
CA ALA A 224 12.66 -3.37 -2.51
C ALA A 224 12.07 -1.96 -2.51
N PHE A 225 12.70 -1.04 -1.78
CA PHE A 225 12.18 0.31 -1.66
C PHE A 225 13.28 1.28 -1.26
N ASN A 226 13.04 2.55 -1.55
CA ASN A 226 13.83 3.63 -1.00
C ASN A 226 13.07 4.25 0.17
N ILE A 227 13.79 4.67 1.20
CA ILE A 227 13.27 5.41 2.33
C ILE A 227 14.02 6.73 2.45
N ALA A 228 13.26 7.82 2.50
CA ALA A 228 13.77 9.12 2.86
C ALA A 228 13.56 9.33 4.36
N VAL A 229 14.61 9.76 5.05
CA VAL A 229 14.61 10.07 6.48
C VAL A 229 15.01 11.53 6.61
N LEU A 230 14.10 12.37 7.10
CA LEU A 230 14.40 13.75 7.45
C LEU A 230 14.42 13.88 8.96
N ILE A 231 15.53 14.39 9.46
CA ILE A 231 15.77 14.61 10.88
C ILE A 231 15.94 16.11 11.07
N ALA A 232 15.04 16.70 11.86
CA ALA A 232 15.12 18.09 12.29
C ALA A 232 15.34 18.11 13.80
N ARG A 233 16.39 18.78 14.25
CA ARG A 233 16.66 19.01 15.66
C ARG A 233 16.57 20.50 15.92
N TYR A 234 15.85 20.86 16.96
CA TYR A 234 15.82 22.22 17.48
C TYR A 234 16.77 22.29 18.66
N ASP A 235 17.91 22.95 18.45
CA ASP A 235 18.84 23.26 19.53
C ASP A 235 18.91 24.78 19.66
N ARG A 236 18.73 25.31 20.88
CA ARG A 236 18.69 26.77 21.06
C ARG A 236 20.04 27.44 20.75
N ASP A 237 21.12 26.67 20.82
CA ASP A 237 22.48 27.17 20.81
C ASP A 237 23.29 26.77 19.56
N SER A 238 22.73 25.94 18.66
CA SER A 238 23.42 25.49 17.44
C SER A 238 22.70 25.95 16.18
N SER A 239 23.44 26.14 15.08
CA SER A 239 22.85 26.31 13.75
C SER A 239 21.91 25.13 13.46
N ASP A 240 20.62 25.41 13.26
CA ASP A 240 19.55 24.44 13.02
C ASP A 240 19.74 23.74 11.66
N LEU A 241 20.71 22.82 11.58
CA LEU A 241 20.89 21.98 10.41
C LEU A 241 19.90 20.83 10.45
N ARG A 242 19.12 20.72 9.38
CA ARG A 242 18.29 19.53 9.13
C ARG A 242 19.07 18.60 8.25
N TYR A 243 18.78 17.33 8.43
CA TYR A 243 19.52 16.29 7.80
C TYR A 243 18.58 15.39 7.01
N VAL A 244 18.86 15.25 5.73
CA VAL A 244 18.08 14.45 4.80
C VAL A 244 18.95 13.27 4.38
N GLN A 245 18.44 12.06 4.58
CA GLN A 245 19.07 10.86 4.06
C GLN A 245 18.10 10.10 3.18
N VAL A 246 18.63 9.46 2.15
CA VAL A 246 17.91 8.50 1.35
C VAL A 246 18.64 7.17 1.41
N TRP A 247 17.91 6.11 1.74
CA TRP A 247 18.43 4.75 1.89
C TRP A 247 17.69 3.82 0.95
N HIS A 248 18.41 2.86 0.39
CA HIS A 248 17.83 1.71 -0.28
C HIS A 248 17.64 0.58 0.73
N VAL A 249 16.52 -0.12 0.66
CA VAL A 249 16.19 -1.22 1.57
C VAL A 249 15.78 -2.45 0.77
N GLU A 250 16.37 -3.58 1.13
CA GLU A 250 16.09 -4.89 0.55
C GLU A 250 15.87 -5.95 1.64
N PRO A 251 15.26 -7.10 1.32
CA PRO A 251 15.02 -8.16 2.28
C PRO A 251 16.30 -8.96 2.49
N GLU A 252 16.72 -9.11 3.74
CA GLU A 252 17.81 -10.02 4.10
C GLU A 252 17.33 -11.46 3.97
N ARG A 253 18.14 -12.30 3.33
CA ARG A 253 17.84 -13.71 3.11
C ARG A 253 18.86 -14.60 3.80
N ASN A 254 18.38 -15.69 4.38
CA ASN A 254 19.25 -16.78 4.83
C ASN A 254 19.73 -17.64 3.65
N GLU A 255 20.57 -18.63 3.95
CA GLU A 255 21.10 -19.61 2.99
C GLU A 255 20.01 -20.38 2.22
N PHE A 256 18.79 -20.44 2.76
CA PHE A 256 17.63 -21.08 2.14
C PHE A 256 16.76 -20.11 1.33
N GLY A 257 17.17 -18.86 1.17
CA GLY A 257 16.43 -17.83 0.44
C GLY A 257 15.20 -17.28 1.17
N GLN A 258 14.99 -17.66 2.43
CA GLN A 258 13.89 -17.15 3.26
C GLN A 258 14.22 -15.77 3.80
N VAL A 259 13.24 -14.88 3.82
CA VAL A 259 13.42 -13.52 4.31
C VAL A 259 13.45 -13.49 5.84
N THR A 260 14.60 -13.11 6.40
CA THR A 260 14.87 -13.06 7.84
C THR A 260 14.82 -11.66 8.43
N GLY A 261 14.88 -10.62 7.59
CA GLY A 261 14.95 -9.23 8.02
C GLY A 261 14.98 -8.27 6.84
N LEU A 262 15.36 -7.03 7.13
CA LEU A 262 15.59 -5.96 6.16
C LEU A 262 17.01 -5.42 6.37
N SER A 263 17.73 -5.19 5.27
CA SER A 263 19.02 -4.52 5.24
C SER A 263 18.87 -3.16 4.56
N SER A 264 19.70 -2.19 4.95
CA SER A 264 19.70 -0.87 4.35
C SER A 264 21.08 -0.48 3.83
N ARG A 265 21.11 0.32 2.77
CA ARG A 265 22.31 0.95 2.23
C ARG A 265 22.03 2.41 1.93
N GLN A 266 22.86 3.31 2.46
CA GLN A 266 22.70 4.74 2.19
C GLN A 266 22.96 5.03 0.70
N LEU A 267 22.05 5.78 0.09
CA LEU A 267 22.17 6.27 -1.29
C LEU A 267 22.61 7.72 -1.34
N SER A 268 22.06 8.56 -0.46
CA SER A 268 22.38 9.99 -0.40
C SER A 268 22.23 10.54 1.00
N SER A 269 22.97 11.60 1.27
CA SER A 269 23.00 12.37 2.51
C SER A 269 23.23 13.84 2.19
N PHE A 270 22.40 14.74 2.70
CA PHE A 270 22.63 16.18 2.56
C PHE A 270 21.96 16.99 3.66
N TYR A 271 22.38 18.24 3.80
CA TYR A 271 21.83 19.18 4.77
C TYR A 271 20.78 20.08 4.16
N GLU A 272 19.83 20.52 4.97
CA GLU A 272 18.90 21.60 4.63
C GLU A 272 19.01 22.70 5.68
N GLU A 273 19.20 23.92 5.19
CA GLU A 273 19.35 25.13 5.99
C GLU A 273 17.97 25.73 6.21
N ALA A 274 17.50 25.77 7.46
CA ALA A 274 16.44 26.70 7.85
C ALA A 274 16.20 26.70 9.36
N ASP A 275 15.50 27.72 9.86
CA ASP A 275 14.92 27.78 11.22
C ASP A 275 13.41 27.46 11.17
N CYS A 276 13.05 26.30 10.63
CA CYS A 276 11.69 25.92 10.30
C CYS A 276 11.27 24.50 10.74
N ASP A 277 9.99 24.20 10.63
CA ASP A 277 9.50 22.83 10.85
C ASP A 277 9.31 22.06 9.55
N ILE A 278 9.79 20.81 9.51
CA ILE A 278 9.48 19.90 8.41
C ILE A 278 8.15 19.22 8.73
N CYS A 279 7.13 19.55 7.95
CA CYS A 279 5.79 19.02 8.20
C CYS A 279 5.55 17.71 7.44
N HIS A 280 5.81 17.71 6.14
CA HIS A 280 5.47 16.61 5.23
C HIS A 280 6.68 16.23 4.36
N VAL A 281 6.75 14.96 3.97
CA VAL A 281 7.75 14.40 3.08
C VAL A 281 7.08 13.44 2.10
N SER A 282 7.51 13.47 0.85
CA SER A 282 7.18 12.50 -0.19
C SER A 282 8.45 12.12 -0.94
N LEU A 283 8.57 10.85 -1.28
CA LEU A 283 9.68 10.30 -2.06
C LEU A 283 9.07 9.57 -3.25
N PHE A 284 9.64 9.80 -4.43
CA PHE A 284 9.30 9.06 -5.64
C PHE A 284 10.49 9.05 -6.58
N GLN A 285 11.00 7.86 -6.86
CA GLN A 285 12.21 7.65 -7.66
C GLN A 285 13.39 8.47 -7.13
N GLU A 286 14.03 9.26 -7.99
CA GLU A 286 15.19 10.10 -7.68
C GLU A 286 14.82 11.46 -7.08
N THR A 287 13.53 11.72 -6.87
CA THR A 287 13.04 13.00 -6.38
C THR A 287 12.49 12.87 -4.97
N ILE A 288 12.88 13.79 -4.12
CA ILE A 288 12.30 14.00 -2.79
C ILE A 288 11.62 15.36 -2.75
N ALA A 289 10.45 15.42 -2.14
CA ALA A 289 9.76 16.66 -1.83
C ALA A 289 9.47 16.71 -0.33
N TYR A 290 9.64 17.88 0.26
CA TYR A 290 9.27 18.12 1.65
C TYR A 290 8.78 19.54 1.84
N SER A 291 7.96 19.75 2.87
CA SER A 291 7.43 21.07 3.16
C SER A 291 8.07 21.65 4.42
N ILE A 292 8.54 22.88 4.30
CA ILE A 292 9.17 23.67 5.34
C ILE A 292 8.17 24.73 5.81
N ARG A 293 7.85 24.76 7.11
CA ARG A 293 6.97 25.76 7.73
C ARG A 293 7.80 26.81 8.46
N HIS A 294 7.73 28.04 7.96
CA HIS A 294 8.36 29.20 8.59
C HIS A 294 7.44 29.77 9.66
N PHE A 295 7.97 29.95 10.88
CA PHE A 295 7.23 30.59 11.97
C PHE A 295 7.24 32.12 11.89
N TYR A 296 8.19 32.69 11.13
CA TYR A 296 8.35 34.12 10.93
C TYR A 296 8.67 34.42 9.46
N PRO A 297 8.20 35.55 8.90
CA PRO A 297 7.26 36.53 9.47
C PRO A 297 5.82 36.01 9.56
N LYS A 298 4.94 36.68 10.31
CA LYS A 298 3.48 36.41 10.29
C LYS A 298 2.85 37.07 9.06
N PRO A 299 1.95 36.41 8.30
CA PRO A 299 1.37 35.08 8.53
C PRO A 299 2.34 33.93 8.24
N PRO A 300 2.16 32.75 8.87
CA PRO A 300 3.02 31.60 8.61
C PRO A 300 3.01 31.27 7.12
N ARG A 301 4.20 31.02 6.58
CA ARG A 301 4.46 30.64 5.19
C ARG A 301 4.99 29.22 5.17
N GLN A 302 4.63 28.46 4.14
CA GLN A 302 5.14 27.11 3.94
C GLN A 302 5.71 26.97 2.53
N ASP A 303 6.98 26.58 2.45
CA ASP A 303 7.65 26.35 1.19
C ASP A 303 7.71 24.84 0.92
N LEU A 304 7.36 24.42 -0.30
CA LEU A 304 7.61 23.06 -0.77
C LEU A 304 8.96 23.06 -1.47
N VAL A 305 9.90 22.27 -0.94
CA VAL A 305 11.22 22.07 -1.51
C VAL A 305 11.23 20.74 -2.23
N ILE A 306 11.71 20.75 -3.47
CA ILE A 306 11.82 19.58 -4.34
C ILE A 306 13.27 19.45 -4.76
N VAL A 307 13.86 18.29 -4.50
CA VAL A 307 15.29 18.01 -4.70
C VAL A 307 15.44 16.69 -5.42
N LYS A 308 16.33 16.63 -6.40
CA LYS A 308 16.83 15.36 -6.92
C LYS A 308 17.90 14.85 -5.95
N TRP A 309 17.54 13.92 -5.08
CA TRP A 309 18.38 13.56 -3.93
C TRP A 309 19.74 12.99 -4.35
N ALA A 310 19.84 12.38 -5.53
CA ALA A 310 21.10 11.85 -6.06
C ALA A 310 22.10 12.98 -6.38
N GLU A 311 21.61 14.14 -6.80
CA GLU A 311 22.43 15.32 -7.16
C GLU A 311 22.81 16.16 -5.95
N ALA A 312 22.07 16.04 -4.83
CA ALA A 312 22.29 16.82 -3.61
C ALA A 312 23.29 16.19 -2.65
N ASN A 313 23.79 14.98 -2.92
CA ASN A 313 24.62 14.23 -1.98
C ASN A 313 25.91 14.96 -1.60
N GLY A 314 26.14 15.14 -0.30
CA GLY A 314 27.31 15.79 0.29
C GLY A 314 26.93 16.85 1.32
N ASP A 315 27.93 17.58 1.80
CA ASP A 315 27.76 18.56 2.86
C ASP A 315 27.52 19.99 2.33
N ASP A 316 27.46 20.15 1.00
CA ASP A 316 27.31 21.44 0.35
C ASP A 316 25.83 21.87 0.32
N LEU A 317 25.55 23.11 0.72
CA LEU A 317 24.22 23.73 0.65
C LEU A 317 23.92 24.33 -0.72
N THR A 318 24.81 24.22 -1.71
CA THR A 318 24.62 24.79 -3.05
C THR A 318 23.95 23.85 -4.05
N TYR A 319 23.41 22.71 -3.61
CA TYR A 319 22.67 21.81 -4.50
C TYR A 319 21.43 22.47 -5.11
N ARG A 320 21.12 22.02 -6.33
CA ARG A 320 19.96 22.47 -7.09
C ARG A 320 18.67 21.97 -6.45
N ARG A 321 17.73 22.88 -6.25
CA ARG A 321 16.39 22.60 -5.75
C ARG A 321 15.37 23.43 -6.52
N ARG A 322 14.11 23.03 -6.37
CA ARG A 322 12.94 23.75 -6.87
C ARG A 322 12.07 24.08 -5.67
N VAL A 323 11.55 25.31 -5.63
CA VAL A 323 10.78 25.80 -4.47
C VAL A 323 9.45 26.35 -4.93
N ILE A 324 8.37 25.86 -4.33
CA ILE A 324 7.01 26.40 -4.49
C ILE A 324 6.66 27.10 -3.19
N THR A 325 6.37 28.40 -3.26
CA THR A 325 5.87 29.15 -2.10
C THR A 325 4.37 28.94 -1.96
N HIS A 326 3.94 28.40 -0.82
CA HIS A 326 2.52 28.15 -0.54
C HIS A 326 2.11 28.75 0.82
N LYS A 327 0.81 29.01 1.01
CA LYS A 327 0.33 29.56 2.29
C LYS A 327 0.44 28.53 3.41
N VAL A 328 -0.28 27.41 3.25
CA VAL A 328 -0.22 26.26 4.17
C VAL A 328 -0.55 24.99 3.39
N VAL A 329 0.24 23.94 3.59
CA VAL A 329 0.08 22.62 2.98
C VAL A 329 -0.03 21.58 4.08
N ASP A 330 -1.06 20.75 4.02
CA ASP A 330 -1.29 19.69 5.00
C ASP A 330 -0.88 18.31 4.46
N TRP A 331 -0.57 18.20 3.16
CA TRP A 331 -0.05 16.98 2.54
C TRP A 331 0.63 17.26 1.20
N ILE A 332 1.59 16.41 0.84
CA ILE A 332 2.30 16.43 -0.44
C ILE A 332 2.45 15.01 -0.96
N SER A 333 2.40 14.84 -2.28
CA SER A 333 2.70 13.58 -2.95
C SER A 333 3.37 13.83 -4.29
N LEU A 334 4.57 13.29 -4.44
CA LEU A 334 5.17 13.08 -5.75
C LEU A 334 4.43 11.95 -6.46
N ILE A 335 4.25 12.11 -7.78
CA ILE A 335 3.55 11.15 -8.64
C ILE A 335 4.30 10.99 -9.97
N PRO A 336 4.01 9.93 -10.76
CA PRO A 336 4.67 9.71 -12.05
C PRO A 336 4.59 10.90 -13.01
N GLY A 337 5.62 11.02 -13.85
CA GLY A 337 5.75 12.06 -14.87
C GLY A 337 6.18 13.41 -14.30
N ASN A 338 7.15 13.42 -13.37
CA ASN A 338 7.71 14.63 -12.75
C ASN A 338 6.64 15.60 -12.22
N ARG A 339 5.65 15.08 -11.51
CA ARG A 339 4.54 15.91 -10.99
C ARG A 339 4.45 15.80 -9.48
N ILE A 340 3.97 16.89 -8.89
CA ILE A 340 3.66 16.95 -7.46
C ILE A 340 2.21 17.40 -7.28
N VAL A 341 1.50 16.70 -6.40
CA VAL A 341 0.18 17.09 -5.92
C VAL A 341 0.32 17.49 -4.46
N CYS A 342 -0.24 18.63 -4.09
CA CYS A 342 -0.28 19.06 -2.71
C CYS A 342 -1.59 19.76 -2.40
N GLY A 343 -1.92 19.86 -1.11
CA GLY A 343 -3.11 20.61 -0.76
C GLY A 343 -3.32 20.86 0.72
N ARG A 344 -4.37 21.66 0.96
CA ARG A 344 -5.01 21.88 2.26
C ARG A 344 -6.49 22.20 2.04
N VAL A 345 -6.76 23.44 1.64
CA VAL A 345 -8.10 23.93 1.23
C VAL A 345 -8.32 23.75 -0.27
N ARG A 346 -7.22 23.84 -1.03
CA ARG A 346 -7.15 23.60 -2.46
C ARG A 346 -6.20 22.46 -2.72
N THR A 347 -6.54 21.64 -3.70
CA THR A 347 -5.64 20.63 -4.27
C THR A 347 -5.04 21.22 -5.52
N GLU A 348 -3.72 21.25 -5.57
CA GLU A 348 -2.94 21.86 -6.63
C GLU A 348 -2.02 20.80 -7.24
N LEU A 349 -1.94 20.80 -8.57
CA LEU A 349 -1.07 19.93 -9.34
C LEU A 349 -0.06 20.79 -10.10
N PHE A 350 1.21 20.42 -9.95
CA PHE A 350 2.34 21.09 -10.60
C PHE A 350 3.17 20.08 -11.38
N ASP A 351 3.64 20.51 -12.55
CA ASP A 351 4.77 19.95 -13.26
C ASP A 351 6.06 20.49 -12.64
N ILE A 352 6.89 19.57 -12.17
CA ILE A 352 8.15 19.91 -11.52
C ILE A 352 9.09 20.56 -12.51
N ASP A 353 9.05 20.17 -13.79
CA ASP A 353 9.98 20.66 -14.80
C ASP A 353 9.73 22.14 -15.16
N GLU A 354 8.52 22.65 -14.94
CA GLU A 354 8.18 24.08 -15.13
C GLU A 354 8.59 24.97 -13.95
N ILE A 355 8.95 24.41 -12.80
CA ILE A 355 9.33 25.16 -11.60
C ILE A 355 10.81 25.56 -11.69
N PRO A 356 11.19 26.85 -11.73
CA PRO A 356 12.59 27.24 -11.89
C PRO A 356 13.53 26.60 -10.87
N GLU A 357 14.67 26.08 -11.34
CA GLU A 357 15.75 25.63 -10.46
C GLU A 357 16.46 26.80 -9.80
N THR A 358 16.91 26.59 -8.58
CA THR A 358 17.65 27.54 -7.78
C THR A 358 18.61 26.82 -6.85
N THR A 359 19.67 27.52 -6.45
CA THR A 359 20.58 27.10 -5.37
C THR A 359 20.38 27.95 -4.11
N LEU A 360 19.46 28.92 -4.18
CA LEU A 360 19.14 29.80 -3.05
C LEU A 360 18.31 29.05 -2.01
N VAL A 361 18.55 29.39 -0.75
CA VAL A 361 17.77 28.93 0.40
C VAL A 361 16.30 29.36 0.25
N PRO A 362 15.31 28.52 0.62
CA PRO A 362 13.88 28.81 0.45
C PRO A 362 13.43 30.19 0.97
N SER A 363 14.00 30.63 2.09
CA SER A 363 13.72 31.92 2.73
C SER A 363 13.95 33.13 1.83
N ASN A 364 14.84 33.02 0.84
CA ASN A 364 15.25 34.12 -0.03
C ASN A 364 14.48 34.17 -1.37
N ILE A 365 13.53 33.25 -1.58
CA ILE A 365 12.83 33.14 -2.87
C ILE A 365 11.49 33.86 -2.80
N SER A 366 11.31 34.85 -3.68
CA SER A 366 10.02 35.45 -4.01
C SER A 366 9.46 34.77 -5.27
N SER A 367 8.82 33.61 -5.12
CA SER A 367 8.23 32.92 -6.27
C SER A 367 6.78 33.38 -6.49
N SER A 368 6.47 33.76 -7.73
CA SER A 368 5.10 33.87 -8.24
C SER A 368 4.90 32.76 -9.26
N GLN A 369 4.78 31.53 -8.77
CA GLN A 369 4.51 30.40 -9.65
C GLN A 369 3.02 30.30 -9.94
N ARG A 370 2.71 29.96 -11.18
CA ARG A 370 1.32 29.81 -11.63
C ARG A 370 0.98 28.34 -11.58
N ASN A 371 0.03 27.99 -10.72
CA ASN A 371 -0.49 26.63 -10.63
C ASN A 371 -1.10 26.24 -11.98
N GLN A 372 -0.87 25.00 -12.42
CA GLN A 372 -1.39 24.55 -13.72
C GLN A 372 -2.79 23.97 -13.63
N CYS A 373 -3.12 23.32 -12.51
CA CYS A 373 -4.47 22.87 -12.21
C CYS A 373 -4.77 23.05 -10.72
N VAL A 374 -5.93 23.64 -10.43
CA VAL A 374 -6.39 23.92 -9.07
C VAL A 374 -7.81 23.39 -8.93
N MET A 375 -8.05 22.64 -7.87
CA MET A 375 -9.38 22.20 -7.46
C MET A 375 -9.67 22.66 -6.04
N ASP A 376 -10.85 23.23 -5.82
CA ASP A 376 -11.32 23.59 -4.47
C ASP A 376 -11.77 22.30 -3.75
N LEU A 377 -10.83 21.64 -3.10
CA LEU A 377 -11.03 20.41 -2.32
C LEU A 377 -10.48 20.62 -0.91
N ASN A 378 -11.39 20.78 0.04
CA ASN A 378 -11.05 20.86 1.46
C ASN A 378 -10.87 19.44 2.02
N VAL A 379 -9.63 18.97 1.98
CA VAL A 379 -9.25 17.59 2.36
C VAL A 379 -8.82 17.56 3.82
N SER A 380 -9.47 16.72 4.63
CA SER A 380 -9.10 16.51 6.04
C SER A 380 -7.97 15.48 6.18
N SER A 381 -8.03 14.41 5.38
CA SER A 381 -6.98 13.38 5.30
C SER A 381 -6.88 12.84 3.88
N ILE A 382 -5.70 12.39 3.47
CA ILE A 382 -5.46 11.79 2.15
C ILE A 382 -4.62 10.52 2.28
N SER A 383 -4.92 9.54 1.44
CA SER A 383 -4.14 8.31 1.32
C SER A 383 -2.78 8.57 0.69
N GLN A 384 -1.92 7.56 0.72
CA GLN A 384 -0.78 7.48 -0.18
C GLN A 384 -1.25 7.33 -1.64
N PRO A 385 -0.39 7.66 -2.62
CA PRO A 385 -0.71 7.47 -4.04
C PRO A 385 -0.85 5.98 -4.39
N PHE A 386 -1.91 5.64 -5.13
CA PHE A 386 -2.11 4.33 -5.73
C PHE A 386 -1.95 4.44 -7.25
N LEU A 387 -0.92 3.79 -7.80
CA LEU A 387 -0.72 3.70 -9.24
C LEU A 387 -1.67 2.63 -9.80
N VAL A 388 -2.52 3.00 -10.75
CA VAL A 388 -3.51 2.11 -11.37
C VAL A 388 -3.70 2.50 -12.83
N ASP A 389 -3.41 1.61 -13.77
CA ASP A 389 -3.72 1.74 -15.21
C ASP A 389 -3.39 3.11 -15.81
N GLY A 390 -2.16 3.60 -15.60
CA GLY A 390 -1.74 4.91 -16.13
C GLY A 390 -2.37 6.12 -15.42
N SER A 391 -2.98 5.91 -14.25
CA SER A 391 -3.46 6.96 -13.34
C SER A 391 -2.83 6.83 -11.97
N THR A 392 -2.81 7.92 -11.22
CA THR A 392 -2.49 7.96 -9.80
C THR A 392 -3.75 8.33 -9.04
N ARG A 393 -4.12 7.51 -8.07
CA ARG A 393 -5.37 7.63 -7.32
C ARG A 393 -5.09 7.92 -5.86
N PHE A 394 -5.91 8.76 -5.27
CA PHE A 394 -5.89 9.07 -3.85
C PHE A 394 -7.29 8.93 -3.29
N LEU A 395 -7.41 8.29 -2.15
CA LEU A 395 -8.60 8.42 -1.32
C LEU A 395 -8.42 9.61 -0.39
N PHE A 396 -9.48 10.37 -0.17
CA PHE A 396 -9.45 11.48 0.76
C PHE A 396 -10.75 11.59 1.55
N THR A 397 -10.67 12.13 2.77
CA THR A 397 -11.85 12.50 3.54
C THR A 397 -12.13 13.99 3.44
N THR A 398 -13.41 14.34 3.44
CA THR A 398 -13.95 15.69 3.65
C THR A 398 -15.04 15.58 4.71
N SER A 399 -15.63 16.69 5.16
CA SER A 399 -16.68 16.71 6.19
C SER A 399 -17.85 15.75 5.86
N GLY A 400 -17.78 14.51 6.37
CA GLY A 400 -18.78 13.44 6.19
C GLY A 400 -18.72 12.65 4.87
N LYS A 401 -17.67 12.77 4.05
CA LYS A 401 -17.58 12.03 2.76
C LYS A 401 -16.18 11.50 2.51
N ILE A 402 -16.12 10.34 1.84
CA ILE A 402 -14.87 9.83 1.27
C ILE A 402 -14.94 10.04 -0.24
N GLY A 403 -13.96 10.79 -0.75
CA GLY A 403 -13.78 11.06 -2.16
C GLY A 403 -12.57 10.30 -2.72
N GLY A 404 -12.58 10.11 -4.03
CA GLY A 404 -11.44 9.63 -4.80
C GLY A 404 -10.93 10.72 -5.71
N LEU A 405 -9.65 11.04 -5.65
CA LEU A 405 -8.96 11.92 -6.60
C LEU A 405 -8.22 11.04 -7.60
N VAL A 406 -8.49 11.21 -8.89
CA VAL A 406 -7.80 10.51 -9.98
C VAL A 406 -6.97 11.53 -10.76
N VAL A 407 -5.67 11.33 -10.80
CA VAL A 407 -4.73 12.10 -11.61
C VAL A 407 -4.28 11.25 -12.78
N HIS A 408 -4.60 11.65 -14.01
CA HIS A 408 -4.21 10.87 -15.19
C HIS A 408 -2.73 11.08 -15.49
N ASN A 409 -1.93 10.02 -15.58
CA ASN A 409 -0.47 10.15 -15.76
C ASN A 409 -0.06 10.44 -17.19
N GLY A 410 -0.84 10.00 -18.18
CA GLY A 410 -0.59 10.27 -19.61
C GLY A 410 -1.24 11.54 -20.15
N LEU A 411 -1.97 12.29 -19.33
CA LEU A 411 -2.65 13.52 -19.76
C LEU A 411 -2.12 14.72 -18.97
N PRO A 412 -1.82 15.85 -19.64
CA PRO A 412 -1.38 17.04 -18.96
C PRO A 412 -2.52 17.58 -18.08
N PHE A 413 -2.23 17.75 -16.79
CA PHE A 413 -3.03 18.52 -15.83
C PHE A 413 -4.50 18.09 -15.66
N ARG A 414 -4.79 16.81 -15.87
CA ARG A 414 -6.15 16.28 -15.68
C ARG A 414 -6.30 15.61 -14.31
N MET A 415 -7.07 16.25 -13.46
CA MET A 415 -7.59 15.68 -12.22
C MET A 415 -9.10 15.41 -12.34
N GLU A 416 -9.58 14.36 -11.70
CA GLU A 416 -11.00 14.03 -11.59
C GLU A 416 -11.33 13.70 -10.13
N VAL A 417 -12.49 14.15 -9.65
CA VAL A 417 -12.97 13.87 -8.31
C VAL A 417 -14.21 13.01 -8.38
N LYS A 418 -14.16 11.86 -7.69
CA LYS A 418 -15.27 10.94 -7.53
C LYS A 418 -15.76 10.98 -6.09
N THR A 419 -17.07 11.00 -5.88
CA THR A 419 -17.63 10.70 -4.56
C THR A 419 -17.74 9.19 -4.44
N LEU A 420 -16.96 8.59 -3.55
CA LEU A 420 -16.92 7.13 -3.36
C LEU A 420 -17.81 6.69 -2.20
N PHE A 421 -18.01 7.58 -1.24
CA PHE A 421 -18.84 7.32 -0.07
C PHE A 421 -19.46 8.61 0.49
N LYS A 422 -20.73 8.52 0.89
CA LYS A 422 -21.44 9.57 1.64
C LYS A 422 -21.77 9.01 3.02
N GLY A 423 -20.99 9.38 4.02
CA GLY A 423 -21.16 8.95 5.40
C GLY A 423 -22.04 9.89 6.23
N SER A 424 -22.18 9.56 7.51
CA SER A 424 -22.65 10.50 8.54
C SER A 424 -21.61 11.61 8.75
N ASN A 425 -22.05 12.75 9.27
CA ASN A 425 -21.24 13.98 9.46
C ASN A 425 -20.03 13.84 10.42
N HIS A 426 -19.71 12.63 10.91
CA HIS A 426 -18.80 12.39 12.03
C HIS A 426 -17.47 11.71 11.65
N THR A 427 -17.19 11.47 10.38
CA THR A 427 -15.87 10.94 9.95
C THR A 427 -14.82 12.06 9.97
N VAL A 428 -14.14 12.22 11.11
CA VAL A 428 -13.17 13.31 11.32
C VAL A 428 -11.77 12.93 10.82
N GLU A 429 -11.29 11.71 11.12
CA GLU A 429 -9.97 11.23 10.69
C GLU A 429 -10.00 9.74 10.33
N ALA A 430 -9.55 9.41 9.11
CA ALA A 430 -9.48 8.05 8.63
C ALA A 430 -8.13 7.77 7.98
N GLN A 431 -7.61 6.57 8.20
CA GLN A 431 -6.55 5.98 7.40
C GLN A 431 -7.15 5.31 6.17
N LEU A 432 -6.65 5.67 5.00
CA LEU A 432 -7.25 5.35 3.72
C LEU A 432 -6.34 4.36 2.95
N GLY A 433 -6.83 3.12 2.77
CA GLY A 433 -6.30 2.12 1.82
C GLY A 433 -6.78 2.42 0.39
N TYR A 434 -6.72 1.47 -0.56
CA TYR A 434 -7.19 1.68 -1.94
C TYR A 434 -8.70 1.42 -2.10
N ASN A 435 -9.20 0.38 -1.43
CA ASN A 435 -10.61 0.00 -1.44
C ASN A 435 -11.18 -0.06 -0.01
N HIS A 436 -10.37 0.15 1.01
CA HIS A 436 -10.80 0.11 2.41
C HIS A 436 -10.33 1.34 3.15
N PHE A 437 -11.05 1.69 4.21
CA PHE A 437 -10.64 2.72 5.15
C PHE A 437 -10.85 2.26 6.58
N VAL A 438 -10.12 2.90 7.48
CA VAL A 438 -10.22 2.73 8.92
C VAL A 438 -10.35 4.10 9.55
N SER A 439 -11.42 4.35 10.29
CA SER A 439 -11.69 5.62 10.98
C SER A 439 -11.84 5.36 12.46
N PHE A 440 -11.59 6.39 13.28
CA PHE A 440 -11.88 6.34 14.71
C PHE A 440 -13.05 7.27 15.04
N GLU A 441 -14.05 6.76 15.75
CA GLU A 441 -15.20 7.55 16.23
C GLU A 441 -15.54 7.12 17.65
N GLU A 442 -15.61 8.06 18.61
CA GLU A 442 -16.09 7.81 19.99
C GLU A 442 -15.53 6.51 20.60
N GLU A 443 -14.21 6.36 20.53
CA GLU A 443 -13.51 5.19 21.02
C GLU A 443 -13.87 3.88 20.27
N GLN A 444 -14.12 3.95 18.96
CA GLN A 444 -14.41 2.77 18.12
C GLN A 444 -13.60 2.83 16.84
N ILE A 445 -13.05 1.68 16.42
CA ILE A 445 -12.49 1.52 15.08
C ILE A 445 -13.62 1.18 14.13
N LEU A 446 -13.90 2.11 13.21
CA LEU A 446 -14.76 1.89 12.07
C LEU A 446 -13.91 1.39 10.91
N THR A 447 -14.39 0.35 10.24
CA THR A 447 -13.81 -0.11 8.98
C THR A 447 -14.86 0.05 7.88
N GLY A 448 -14.45 0.20 6.64
CA GLY A 448 -15.41 0.27 5.54
C GLY A 448 -14.76 0.06 4.19
N GLY A 449 -15.57 -0.37 3.22
CA GLY A 449 -15.18 -0.52 1.82
C GLY A 449 -15.62 0.66 0.97
N VAL A 450 -14.83 1.01 -0.04
CA VAL A 450 -15.14 2.00 -1.07
C VAL A 450 -14.91 1.39 -2.45
N CYS A 451 -15.71 1.82 -3.43
CA CYS A 451 -15.61 1.33 -4.81
C CYS A 451 -15.41 2.50 -5.76
N TRP A 452 -14.39 2.40 -6.63
CA TRP A 452 -14.07 3.43 -7.63
C TRP A 452 -15.11 3.53 -8.77
N GLY A 453 -16.00 2.54 -8.90
CA GLY A 453 -17.03 2.43 -9.93
C GLY A 453 -16.55 1.79 -11.24
N ASP A 454 -15.24 1.85 -11.51
CA ASP A 454 -14.58 1.18 -12.63
C ASP A 454 -14.19 -0.29 -12.33
N HIS A 455 -14.46 -0.76 -11.12
CA HIS A 455 -14.34 -2.17 -10.74
C HIS A 455 -15.71 -2.70 -10.30
N ASN A 456 -16.03 -3.95 -10.66
CA ASN A 456 -17.25 -4.66 -10.22
C ASN A 456 -17.15 -5.10 -8.74
N ILE A 457 -16.72 -4.21 -7.85
CA ILE A 457 -16.72 -4.47 -6.41
C ILE A 457 -18.09 -4.03 -5.89
N LYS A 458 -18.81 -4.95 -5.24
CA LYS A 458 -20.08 -4.62 -4.59
C LYS A 458 -19.78 -3.60 -3.49
N GLU A 459 -20.54 -2.50 -3.47
CA GLU A 459 -20.58 -1.63 -2.31
C GLU A 459 -20.95 -2.47 -1.09
N TYR A 460 -20.07 -2.50 -0.10
CA TYR A 460 -20.37 -3.11 1.19
C TYR A 460 -20.07 -2.09 2.28
N MET A 461 -21.12 -1.67 2.97
CA MET A 461 -21.02 -0.88 4.17
C MET A 461 -21.14 -1.82 5.36
N SER A 462 -20.05 -1.95 6.11
CA SER A 462 -20.11 -2.50 7.46
C SER A 462 -19.37 -1.54 8.38
N ILE A 463 -20.07 -0.59 8.99
CA ILE A 463 -19.46 0.25 10.03
C ILE A 463 -19.32 -0.63 11.27
N LYS A 464 -18.09 -1.06 11.55
CA LYS A 464 -17.81 -1.95 12.69
C LYS A 464 -17.44 -1.13 13.91
N LYS A 465 -17.72 -1.69 15.08
CA LYS A 465 -17.36 -1.06 16.36
C LYS A 465 -16.36 -1.96 17.05
N HIS A 466 -15.10 -1.54 17.11
CA HIS A 466 -14.08 -2.23 17.89
C HIS A 466 -13.59 -1.30 19.00
N ARG A 467 -13.75 -1.74 20.26
CA ARG A 467 -13.16 -1.29 21.55
C ARG A 467 -12.76 0.18 21.75
N SER A 468 -12.85 0.64 22.99
CA SER A 468 -12.42 1.96 23.43
C SER A 468 -10.95 2.32 23.06
N TYR A 469 -10.74 3.40 22.29
CA TYR A 469 -9.45 4.00 21.92
C TYR A 469 -9.43 5.52 22.16
N ASN A 470 -8.25 6.08 22.46
CA ASN A 470 -8.06 7.51 22.74
C ASN A 470 -7.85 8.33 21.45
N GLN A 471 -8.22 9.61 21.46
CA GLN A 471 -8.04 10.56 20.34
C GLN A 471 -6.58 10.80 19.91
N ASP A 472 -5.61 10.37 20.72
CA ASP A 472 -4.18 10.51 20.46
C ASP A 472 -3.62 9.30 19.67
N GLU A 473 -4.37 8.68 18.76
CA GLU A 473 -3.95 7.45 18.07
C GLU A 473 -3.85 7.63 16.55
N ARG A 474 -2.81 7.05 15.95
CA ARG A 474 -2.64 6.94 14.49
C ARG A 474 -2.85 5.49 14.08
N SER A 475 -3.47 5.26 12.93
CA SER A 475 -3.54 3.92 12.34
C SER A 475 -2.82 3.82 11.01
N PHE A 476 -2.36 2.61 10.71
CA PHE A 476 -1.76 2.22 9.44
C PHE A 476 -2.48 0.97 8.96
N VAL A 477 -2.91 0.96 7.70
CA VAL A 477 -3.77 -0.08 7.17
C VAL A 477 -3.09 -0.68 5.95
N ASP A 478 -2.98 -2.00 5.92
CA ASP A 478 -2.65 -2.77 4.74
C ASP A 478 -3.83 -3.68 4.42
N GLU A 479 -4.67 -3.23 3.48
CA GLU A 479 -5.93 -3.89 3.13
C GLU A 479 -5.74 -5.31 2.57
N ILE A 480 -4.57 -5.60 2.02
CA ILE A 480 -4.24 -6.87 1.39
C ILE A 480 -4.00 -7.94 2.46
N SER A 481 -3.21 -7.61 3.48
CA SER A 481 -2.96 -8.50 4.62
C SER A 481 -4.08 -8.45 5.66
N GLY A 482 -4.99 -7.46 5.58
CA GLY A 482 -6.04 -7.23 6.57
C GLY A 482 -5.50 -6.64 7.88
N ARG A 483 -4.27 -6.12 7.87
CA ARG A 483 -3.62 -5.61 9.08
C ARG A 483 -3.90 -4.14 9.29
N ILE A 484 -4.16 -3.83 10.54
CA ILE A 484 -4.24 -2.48 11.08
C ILE A 484 -3.23 -2.39 12.21
N VAL A 485 -2.28 -1.46 12.10
CA VAL A 485 -1.38 -1.11 13.20
C VAL A 485 -1.85 0.19 13.80
N ILE A 486 -2.13 0.19 15.09
CA ILE A 486 -2.59 1.34 15.87
C ILE A 486 -1.45 1.77 16.79
N THR A 487 -1.10 3.04 16.71
CA THR A 487 0.00 3.67 17.42
C THR A 487 -0.54 4.75 18.33
N LYS A 488 -0.22 4.72 19.62
CA LYS A 488 -0.51 5.82 20.54
C LYS A 488 0.53 6.93 20.39
N LEU A 489 0.11 8.15 20.10
CA LEU A 489 0.97 9.34 19.97
C LEU A 489 1.73 9.67 21.25
N ARG A 490 1.17 9.30 22.41
CA ARG A 490 1.75 9.56 23.75
C ARG A 490 2.03 8.28 24.52
N GLY A 491 2.61 7.28 23.87
CA GLY A 491 3.06 6.07 24.55
C GLY A 491 3.96 5.21 23.67
N ASP A 492 4.59 4.23 24.30
CA ASP A 492 5.58 3.36 23.64
C ASP A 492 4.91 2.11 23.06
N HIS A 493 3.58 2.01 23.18
CA HIS A 493 2.82 0.82 22.85
C HIS A 493 2.12 0.94 21.50
N HIS A 494 2.36 -0.08 20.67
CA HIS A 494 1.73 -0.27 19.39
C HIS A 494 0.88 -1.54 19.45
N THR A 495 -0.26 -1.51 18.77
CA THR A 495 -1.21 -2.61 18.71
C THR A 495 -1.41 -3.02 17.26
N VAL A 496 -1.15 -4.28 16.93
CA VAL A 496 -1.49 -4.88 15.64
C VAL A 496 -2.81 -5.62 15.80
N VAL A 497 -3.73 -5.30 14.91
CA VAL A 497 -5.02 -5.97 14.76
C VAL A 497 -5.04 -6.59 13.35
N GLU A 498 -5.25 -7.90 13.26
CA GLU A 498 -5.33 -8.62 11.97
C GLU A 498 -6.75 -9.15 11.78
N PHE A 499 -7.40 -8.63 10.75
CA PHE A 499 -8.77 -8.97 10.40
C PHE A 499 -8.85 -10.24 9.60
#